data_AF-A0A661MY05-F1
#
_entry.id   AF-A0A661MY05-F1
#
_cell.length_a   1.000
_cell.length_b   1.000
_cell.length_c   1.000
_cell.angle_alpha   90.00
_cell.angle_beta   90.00
_cell.angle_gamma   90.00
#
_symmetry.space_group_name_H-M   'P 1'
#
loop_
_entity.id
_entity.type
_entity.pdbx_description
1 polymer ?
#
loop_
_entity_poly.entity_id
_entity_poly.type
_entity_poly.pdbx_seq_one_letter_code
_entity_poly.pdbx_strand_id
1 'polypeptide(L)'
;SREEGLESNGGAVKGRVDEALIRRHIPDPSAVEVFACGPAVSKHEKKKAKETGVEPSPRFMETVKAALDAIGLPKERNHAESYG
;
A
#
# COMPACT_ATOMS: atom_id res chain seq x y z
N SER A 1 -2.48 7.63 -20.65
CA SER A 1 -1.52 8.75 -20.66
C SER A 1 -0.84 8.80 -19.31
N ARG A 2 0.50 8.80 -19.29
CA ARG A 2 1.33 8.81 -18.09
C ARG A 2 1.42 10.27 -17.64
N GLU A 3 0.70 10.63 -16.59
CA GLU A 3 0.67 12.01 -16.10
C GLU A 3 1.86 12.25 -15.18
N GLU A 4 2.72 13.18 -15.61
CA GLU A 4 3.91 13.65 -14.93
C GLU A 4 3.56 14.66 -13.84
N GLY A 5 4.35 14.66 -12.75
CA GLY A 5 4.36 15.75 -11.78
C GLY A 5 3.37 15.60 -10.63
N LEU A 6 3.82 14.94 -9.55
CA LEU A 6 3.11 14.90 -8.28
C LEU A 6 3.17 16.29 -7.61
N GLU A 7 2.27 17.19 -7.97
CA GLU A 7 2.13 18.50 -7.33
C GLU A 7 1.56 18.35 -5.92
N SER A 8 2.37 18.71 -4.91
CA SER A 8 2.01 18.69 -3.50
C SER A 8 1.21 19.94 -3.13
N ASN A 9 -0.06 19.78 -2.77
CA ASN A 9 -0.85 20.83 -2.13
C ASN A 9 -1.00 20.46 -0.66
N GLY A 10 -0.33 21.19 0.25
CA GLY A 10 -0.36 20.93 1.70
C GLY A 10 0.37 19.64 2.16
N GLY A 11 1.34 19.13 1.38
CA GLY A 11 2.09 17.91 1.71
C GLY A 11 1.39 16.60 1.31
N ALA A 12 0.17 16.66 0.79
CA ALA A 12 -0.51 15.51 0.20
C ALA A 12 -0.06 15.27 -1.24
N VAL A 13 0.20 14.01 -1.59
CA VAL A 13 0.55 13.57 -2.93
C VAL A 13 -0.68 12.96 -3.60
N LYS A 14 -0.98 13.38 -4.84
CA LYS A 14 -2.11 12.86 -5.63
C LYS A 14 -1.77 11.48 -6.21
N GLY A 15 -2.77 10.60 -6.34
CA GLY A 15 -2.61 9.28 -6.96
C GLY A 15 -2.64 8.12 -5.97
N ARG A 16 -2.32 6.91 -6.45
CA ARG A 16 -2.20 5.73 -5.59
C ARG A 16 -0.82 5.69 -4.94
N VAL A 17 -0.73 5.06 -3.78
CA VAL A 17 0.56 4.74 -3.16
C VAL A 17 1.26 3.67 -3.99
N ASP A 18 2.52 3.89 -4.32
CA ASP A 18 3.38 2.96 -5.04
C ASP A 18 4.80 2.94 -4.43
N GLU A 19 5.64 1.99 -4.85
CA GLU A 19 7.00 1.82 -4.34
C GLU A 19 7.84 3.10 -4.48
N ALA A 20 7.79 3.76 -5.63
CA ALA A 20 8.62 4.94 -5.89
C ALA A 20 8.24 6.10 -4.97
N LEU A 21 6.94 6.25 -4.69
CA LEU A 21 6.46 7.22 -3.71
C LEU A 21 7.01 6.91 -2.30
N ILE A 22 6.86 5.67 -1.83
CA ILE A 22 7.32 5.30 -0.48
C ILE A 22 8.84 5.45 -0.37
N ARG A 23 9.60 4.97 -1.37
CA ARG A 23 11.07 5.00 -1.38
C ARG A 23 11.64 6.42 -1.37
N ARG A 24 10.92 7.39 -1.94
CA ARG A 24 11.27 8.82 -1.86
C ARG A 24 11.24 9.35 -0.42
N HIS A 25 10.33 8.81 0.41
CA HIS A 25 10.11 9.27 1.78
C HIS A 25 10.78 8.38 2.84
N ILE A 26 11.09 7.12 2.50
CA ILE A 26 11.77 6.14 3.37
C ILE A 26 13.07 5.72 2.69
N PRO A 27 14.16 6.50 2.82
CA PRO A 27 15.45 6.17 2.22
C PRO A 27 16.14 4.99 2.93
N ASP A 28 15.91 4.81 4.23
CA ASP A 28 16.38 3.67 5.02
C ASP A 28 15.20 2.99 5.75
N PRO A 29 14.69 1.87 5.21
CA PRO A 29 13.60 1.11 5.83
C PRO A 29 13.94 0.53 7.20
N SER A 30 15.23 0.37 7.53
CA SER A 30 15.66 -0.16 8.83
C SER A 30 15.66 0.89 9.95
N ALA A 31 15.51 2.16 9.60
CA ALA A 31 15.55 3.29 10.54
C ALA A 31 14.16 3.86 10.88
N VAL A 32 13.07 3.26 10.37
CA VAL A 32 11.71 3.77 10.55
C VAL A 32 10.77 2.71 11.15
N GLU A 33 9.68 3.19 11.75
CA GLU A 33 8.50 2.41 12.10
C GLU A 33 7.36 2.88 11.20
N VAL A 34 6.64 1.95 10.56
CA VAL A 34 5.51 2.29 9.68
C VAL A 34 4.21 1.86 10.33
N PHE A 35 3.29 2.81 10.47
CA PHE A 35 1.92 2.58 10.91
C PHE A 35 0.97 2.83 9.74
N ALA A 36 0.24 1.80 9.31
CA ALA A 36 -0.65 1.89 8.16
C ALA A 36 -2.05 1.36 8.51
N CYS A 37 -3.08 2.14 8.22
CA CYS A 37 -4.48 1.72 8.36
C CYS A 37 -5.29 2.11 7.13
N GLY A 38 -6.19 1.24 6.69
CA GLY A 38 -7.02 1.51 5.52
C GLY A 38 -7.86 0.32 5.08
N PRO A 39 -8.60 0.50 3.96
CA PRO A 39 -9.43 -0.55 3.41
C PRO A 39 -8.56 -1.67 2.83
N ALA A 40 -8.88 -2.90 3.21
CA ALA A 40 -8.33 -4.12 2.63
C ALA A 40 -9.42 -4.91 1.92
N VAL A 41 -9.04 -5.82 1.02
CA VAL A 41 -9.99 -6.80 0.50
C VAL A 41 -10.46 -7.71 1.63
N SER A 42 -11.78 -7.74 1.82
CA SER A 42 -12.45 -8.52 2.86
C SER A 42 -12.25 -10.02 2.69
N LYS A 43 -12.31 -10.79 3.78
CA LYS A 43 -12.31 -12.27 3.70
C LYS A 43 -13.42 -12.80 2.79
N HIS A 44 -14.61 -12.17 2.85
CA HIS A 44 -15.74 -12.51 2.00
C HIS A 44 -15.49 -12.20 0.52
N GLU A 45 -14.91 -11.03 0.21
CA GLU A 45 -14.53 -10.67 -1.16
C GLU A 45 -13.49 -11.64 -1.72
N LYS A 46 -12.48 -12.02 -0.93
CA LYS A 46 -11.48 -13.05 -1.33
C LYS A 46 -12.14 -14.39 -1.62
N LYS A 47 -13.09 -14.81 -0.77
CA LYS A 47 -13.83 -16.06 -0.96
C LYS A 47 -14.67 -16.02 -2.24
N LYS A 48 -15.45 -14.96 -2.42
CA LYS A 48 -16.30 -14.79 -3.61
C LYS A 48 -15.47 -14.74 -4.89
N ALA A 49 -14.37 -14.01 -4.88
CA ALA A 49 -13.45 -13.92 -6.01
C ALA A 49 -12.90 -15.32 -6.38
N LYS A 50 -12.45 -16.09 -5.38
CA LYS A 50 -12.03 -17.49 -5.55
C LYS A 50 -13.15 -18.39 -6.09
N GLU A 51 -14.38 -18.24 -5.60
CA GLU A 51 -15.55 -19.01 -6.07
C GLU A 51 -15.90 -18.69 -7.53
N THR A 52 -15.68 -17.45 -7.97
CA THR A 52 -15.91 -17.01 -9.35
C THR A 52 -14.69 -17.17 -10.27
N GLY A 53 -13.55 -17.67 -9.76
CA GLY A 53 -12.32 -17.81 -10.52
C GLY A 53 -11.65 -16.47 -10.90
N VAL A 54 -11.92 -15.40 -10.16
CA VAL A 54 -11.42 -14.05 -10.40
C VAL A 54 -10.48 -13.65 -9.25
N GLU A 55 -9.40 -12.94 -9.54
CA GLU A 55 -8.57 -12.33 -8.49
C GLU A 55 -9.21 -11.01 -8.01
N PRO A 56 -9.34 -10.81 -6.69
CA PRO A 56 -9.92 -9.58 -6.16
C PRO A 56 -8.98 -8.41 -6.45
N SER A 57 -9.52 -7.33 -7.01
CA SER A 57 -8.74 -6.12 -7.26
C SER A 57 -8.15 -5.60 -5.94
N PRO A 58 -6.83 -5.33 -5.88
CA PRO A 58 -6.19 -4.85 -4.66
C PRO A 58 -6.78 -3.50 -4.24
N ARG A 59 -7.07 -3.38 -2.95
CA ARG A 59 -7.42 -2.14 -2.27
C ARG A 59 -6.14 -1.46 -1.76
N PHE A 60 -6.35 -0.40 -0.98
CA PHE A 60 -5.28 0.44 -0.48
C PHE A 60 -4.25 -0.38 0.32
N MET A 61 -4.68 -1.19 1.29
CA MET A 61 -3.76 -1.91 2.15
C MET A 61 -2.96 -3.01 1.43
N GLU A 62 -3.52 -3.65 0.39
CA GLU A 62 -2.74 -4.59 -0.42
C GLU A 62 -1.63 -3.87 -1.18
N THR A 63 -1.94 -2.68 -1.71
CA THR A 63 -0.97 -1.87 -2.47
C THR A 63 0.14 -1.34 -1.55
N VAL A 64 -0.22 -0.82 -0.37
CA VAL A 64 0.74 -0.31 0.63
C VAL A 64 1.63 -1.44 1.14
N LYS A 65 1.07 -2.60 1.50
CA LYS A 65 1.86 -3.74 1.99
C LYS A 65 2.83 -4.24 0.92
N ALA A 66 2.40 -4.34 -0.34
CA ALA A 66 3.27 -4.73 -1.43
C ALA A 66 4.41 -3.72 -1.66
N ALA A 67 4.13 -2.42 -1.59
CA ALA A 67 5.14 -1.39 -1.75
C ALA A 67 6.15 -1.37 -0.57
N LEU A 68 5.69 -1.58 0.67
CA LEU A 68 6.55 -1.69 1.85
C LEU A 68 7.46 -2.93 1.81
N ASP A 69 6.93 -4.07 1.36
CA ASP A 69 7.70 -5.29 1.15
C ASP A 69 8.77 -5.10 0.05
N ALA A 70 8.40 -4.44 -1.06
CA ALA A 70 9.30 -4.16 -2.17
C ALA A 70 10.50 -3.27 -1.79
N ILE A 71 10.31 -2.30 -0.89
CA ILE A 71 11.44 -1.49 -0.37
C ILE A 71 12.25 -2.22 0.70
N GLY A 72 11.84 -3.41 1.13
CA GLY A 72 12.55 -4.20 2.14
C GLY A 72 12.28 -3.77 3.59
N LEU A 73 11.11 -3.20 3.88
CA LEU A 73 10.74 -2.87 5.26
C LEU A 73 10.68 -4.14 6.12
N PRO A 74 11.43 -4.22 7.25
CA PRO A 74 11.35 -5.35 8.16
C PRO A 74 9.92 -5.54 8.70
N LYS A 75 9.45 -6.80 8.76
CA LYS A 75 8.07 -7.11 9.19
C LYS A 75 7.77 -6.65 10.61
N GLU A 76 8.77 -6.69 11.50
CA GLU A 76 8.65 -6.22 12.89
C GLU A 76 8.40 -4.72 13.02
N ARG A 77 8.71 -3.95 11.96
CA ARG A 77 8.57 -2.49 11.89
C ARG A 77 7.32 -2.04 11.12
N ASN A 78 6.51 -3.00 10.66
CA ASN A 78 5.30 -2.76 9.89
C ASN A 78 4.06 -3.04 10.75
N HIS A 79 3.55 -1.98 11.37
CA HIS A 79 2.36 -2.00 12.21
C HIS A 79 1.13 -1.65 11.36
N ALA A 80 0.58 -2.67 10.68
CA ALA A 80 -0.55 -2.48 9.78
C ALA A 80 -1.86 -3.00 10.35
N GLU A 81 -2.85 -2.12 10.46
CA GLU A 81 -4.25 -2.46 10.72
C GLU A 81 -5.04 -2.36 9.41
N SER A 82 -6.09 -3.17 9.25
CA SER A 82 -6.91 -3.11 8.04
C SER A 82 -8.35 -3.44 8.34
N TYR A 83 -9.27 -2.72 7.69
CA TYR A 83 -10.70 -3.02 7.75
C TYR A 83 -11.18 -3.62 6.42
N GLY A 84 -11.85 -4.76 6.53
CA GLY A 84 -12.27 -5.63 5.42
C GLY A 84 -12.40 -7.09 5.85
#